data_AF-A0A956LK73-F1
#
_entry.id   AF-A0A956LK73-F1
#
_cell.length_a   1.000
_cell.length_b   1.000
_cell.length_c   1.000
_cell.angle_alpha   90.00
_cell.angle_beta   90.00
_cell.angle_gamma   90.00
#
_symmetry.space_group_name_H-M   'P 1'
#
loop_
_entity.id
_entity.type
_entity.pdbx_description
1 polymer ?
#
loop_
_entity_poly.entity_id
_entity_poly.type
_entity_poly.pdbx_seq_one_letter_code
_entity_poly.pdbx_strand_id
1 'polypeptide(L)'
;MHALDWLVMLAYAGLVLWIGWRASDRTDSASAFMLGDRSIPPWAALCSLIATELSAATFLGVPHAAYTGDWTYLQFLIGSIVGRLLIATWLLGQYFKLELVTVYGLLGHRFGLRSQRAGGIRAVIWTDVLQGGVFLVAGLTVLAVIAGHLAPAGLSAVV
;
A
#
# COMPACT_ATOMS: atom_id res chain seq x y z
N MET A 1 17.22 21.11 -11.29
CA MET A 1 17.50 19.64 -11.17
C MET A 1 18.51 19.22 -12.23
N HIS A 2 19.47 18.36 -11.88
CA HIS A 2 20.53 17.95 -12.82
C HIS A 2 20.03 16.88 -13.81
N ALA A 3 20.68 16.79 -14.97
CA ALA A 3 20.34 15.77 -15.98
C ALA A 3 20.42 14.32 -15.46
N LEU A 4 21.28 14.10 -14.46
CA LEU A 4 21.42 12.81 -13.79
C LEU A 4 20.16 12.44 -12.99
N ASP A 5 19.51 13.40 -12.34
CA ASP A 5 18.30 13.17 -11.54
C ASP A 5 17.16 12.64 -12.43
N TRP A 6 16.95 13.31 -13.57
CA TRP A 6 15.98 12.88 -14.58
C TRP A 6 16.27 11.49 -15.12
N LEU A 7 17.55 11.19 -15.39
CA LEU A 7 17.96 9.88 -15.87
C LEU A 7 17.64 8.79 -14.83
N VAL A 8 17.94 9.01 -13.56
CA VAL A 8 17.66 8.04 -12.48
C VAL A 8 16.15 7.83 -12.32
N MET A 9 15.36 8.90 -12.33
CA MET A 9 13.90 8.81 -12.22
C MET A 9 13.26 8.04 -13.39
N LEU A 10 13.66 8.36 -14.62
CA LEU A 10 13.15 7.70 -15.82
C LEU A 10 13.61 6.23 -15.88
N ALA A 11 14.86 5.94 -15.50
CA ALA A 11 15.37 4.58 -15.43
C ALA A 11 14.59 3.74 -14.39
N TYR A 12 14.33 4.30 -13.20
CA TYR A 12 13.52 3.64 -12.18
C TYR A 12 12.08 3.39 -12.66
N ALA A 13 11.42 4.39 -13.22
CA ALA A 13 10.07 4.23 -13.77
C ALA A 13 10.02 3.16 -14.88
N GLY A 14 11.00 3.19 -15.79
CA GLY A 14 11.14 2.20 -16.85
C GLY A 14 11.36 0.79 -16.29
N LEU A 15 12.19 0.63 -15.26
CA LEU A 15 12.42 -0.65 -14.60
C LEU A 15 11.14 -1.21 -13.97
N VAL A 16 10.38 -0.39 -13.24
CA VAL A 16 9.12 -0.81 -12.61
C VAL A 16 8.09 -1.24 -13.66
N LEU A 17 7.93 -0.45 -14.73
CA LEU A 17 7.03 -0.80 -15.84
C LEU A 17 7.46 -2.09 -16.54
N TRP A 18 8.76 -2.27 -16.74
CA TRP A 18 9.32 -3.48 -17.35
C TRP A 18 9.07 -4.72 -16.49
N ILE A 19 9.26 -4.63 -15.17
CA ILE A 19 8.93 -5.73 -14.23
C ILE A 19 7.43 -6.06 -14.32
N GLY A 20 6.56 -5.05 -14.31
CA GLY A 20 5.12 -5.23 -14.42
C GLY A 20 4.71 -5.90 -15.72
N TRP A 21 5.28 -5.47 -16.84
CA TRP A 21 5.04 -6.08 -18.15
C TRP A 21 5.47 -7.56 -18.18
N ARG A 22 6.67 -7.87 -17.67
CA ARG A 22 7.16 -9.26 -17.56
C ARG A 22 6.32 -10.15 -16.65
N ALA A 23 5.72 -9.57 -15.61
CA ALA A 23 4.86 -10.30 -14.69
C ALA A 23 3.45 -10.53 -15.27
N SER A 24 2.99 -9.69 -16.19
CA SER A 24 1.65 -9.76 -16.81
C SER A 24 1.41 -11.05 -17.59
N ASP A 25 2.46 -11.66 -18.16
CA ASP A 25 2.37 -12.87 -18.99
C ASP A 25 2.06 -14.16 -18.20
N ARG A 26 1.94 -14.10 -16.86
CA ARG A 26 1.79 -15.27 -15.98
C ARG A 26 0.39 -15.39 -15.36
N THR A 27 -0.63 -14.83 -16.03
CA THR A 27 -1.92 -14.52 -15.41
C THR A 27 -3.10 -15.31 -15.99
N ASP A 28 -2.94 -16.62 -16.19
CA ASP A 28 -3.95 -17.44 -16.88
C ASP A 28 -5.19 -17.76 -16.02
N SER A 29 -5.15 -17.48 -14.71
CA SER A 29 -6.26 -17.74 -13.79
C SER A 29 -6.37 -16.69 -12.68
N ALA A 30 -7.56 -16.56 -12.09
CA ALA A 30 -7.79 -15.68 -10.95
C ALA A 30 -6.92 -16.06 -9.73
N SER A 31 -6.64 -17.36 -9.53
CA SER A 31 -5.73 -17.81 -8.46
C SER A 31 -4.28 -17.44 -8.76
N ALA A 32 -3.83 -17.55 -10.02
CA ALA A 32 -2.50 -17.10 -10.41
C ALA A 32 -2.34 -15.59 -10.18
N PHE A 33 -3.36 -14.81 -10.53
CA PHE A 33 -3.35 -13.36 -10.30
C PHE A 33 -3.39 -12.96 -8.82
N MET A 34 -4.27 -13.58 -8.03
CA MET A 34 -4.51 -13.17 -6.64
C MET A 34 -3.55 -13.82 -5.63
N LEU A 35 -3.06 -15.03 -5.89
CA LEU A 35 -2.24 -15.82 -4.97
C LEU A 35 -0.82 -16.11 -5.50
N GLY A 36 -0.51 -15.80 -6.76
CA GLY A 36 0.77 -16.17 -7.39
C GLY A 36 1.00 -17.68 -7.37
N ASP A 37 -0.06 -18.46 -7.52
CA ASP A 37 -0.09 -19.93 -7.36
C ASP A 37 0.54 -20.45 -6.05
N ARG A 38 0.56 -19.59 -5.01
CA ARG A 38 1.22 -19.86 -3.71
C ARG A 38 2.69 -20.25 -3.83
N SER A 39 3.33 -19.87 -4.93
CA SER A 39 4.73 -20.19 -5.25
C SER A 39 5.71 -19.09 -4.84
N ILE A 40 5.20 -17.95 -4.35
CA ILE A 40 6.01 -16.80 -3.94
C ILE A 40 6.86 -17.19 -2.72
N PRO A 41 8.20 -17.03 -2.78
CA PRO A 41 9.05 -17.37 -1.65
C PRO A 41 8.79 -16.41 -0.48
N PRO A 42 8.89 -16.88 0.78
CA PRO A 42 8.50 -16.08 1.95
C PRO A 42 9.19 -14.72 2.05
N TRP A 43 10.47 -14.64 1.71
CA TRP A 43 11.21 -13.37 1.74
C TRP A 43 10.63 -12.34 0.75
N ALA A 44 10.18 -12.77 -0.43
CA ALA A 44 9.59 -11.88 -1.42
C ALA A 44 8.20 -11.39 -0.97
N ALA A 45 7.42 -12.28 -0.36
CA ALA A 45 6.14 -11.92 0.27
C ALA A 45 6.33 -10.90 1.40
N LEU A 46 7.36 -11.06 2.23
CA LEU A 46 7.71 -10.11 3.29
C LEU A 46 8.15 -8.75 2.74
N CYS A 47 9.00 -8.73 1.70
CA CYS A 47 9.39 -7.48 1.04
C CYS A 47 8.18 -6.75 0.45
N SER A 48 7.26 -7.48 -0.18
CA SER A 48 6.00 -6.92 -0.71
C SER A 48 5.11 -6.37 0.40
N LEU A 49 5.01 -7.05 1.54
CA LEU A 49 4.26 -6.57 2.70
C LEU A 49 4.81 -5.22 3.21
N ILE A 50 6.13 -5.13 3.38
CA ILE A 50 6.79 -3.88 3.82
C ILE A 50 6.59 -2.77 2.79
N ALA A 51 6.77 -3.07 1.50
CA ALA A 51 6.58 -2.10 0.42
C ALA A 51 5.13 -1.58 0.33
N THR A 52 4.15 -2.42 0.66
CA THR A 52 2.72 -2.04 0.68
C THR A 52 2.39 -1.10 1.85
N GLU A 53 3.08 -1.27 2.97
CA GLU A 53 2.84 -0.48 4.18
C GLU A 53 3.53 0.88 4.15
N LEU A 54 4.72 0.95 3.54
CA LEU A 54 5.48 2.19 3.47
C LEU A 54 4.98 3.08 2.33
N SER A 55 4.45 4.23 2.70
CA SER A 55 3.99 5.26 1.77
C SER A 55 4.85 6.52 1.85
N ALA A 56 4.73 7.41 0.86
CA ALA A 56 5.32 8.74 0.91
C ALA A 56 4.88 9.53 2.15
N ALA A 57 3.62 9.37 2.56
CA ALA A 57 3.09 10.00 3.77
C ALA A 57 3.79 9.49 5.04
N THR A 58 4.14 8.21 5.12
CA THR A 58 4.90 7.65 6.24
C THR A 58 6.33 8.20 6.26
N PHE A 59 7.00 8.21 5.11
CA PHE A 59 8.39 8.67 5.00
C PHE A 59 8.58 10.14 5.37
N LEU A 60 7.60 11.00 5.05
CA LEU A 60 7.64 12.42 5.42
C LEU A 60 7.03 12.68 6.80
N GLY A 61 5.91 12.01 7.11
CA GLY A 61 5.10 12.29 8.29
C GLY A 61 5.72 11.78 9.58
N VAL A 62 6.34 10.60 9.59
CA VAL A 62 6.90 10.01 10.82
C VAL A 62 8.09 10.82 11.34
N PRO A 63 9.09 11.19 10.52
CA PRO A 63 10.17 12.05 10.99
C PRO A 63 9.67 13.42 11.44
N HIS A 64 8.69 13.99 10.74
CA HIS A 64 8.10 15.28 11.13
C HIS A 64 7.39 15.20 12.49
N ALA A 65 6.58 14.16 12.70
CA ALA A 65 5.89 13.93 13.98
C ALA A 65 6.88 13.68 15.12
N ALA A 66 7.95 12.94 14.87
CA ALA A 66 9.01 12.73 15.87
C ALA A 66 9.83 14.00 16.14
N TYR A 67 10.06 14.83 15.14
CA TYR A 67 10.81 16.09 15.27
C TYR A 67 10.02 17.14 16.07
N THR A 68 8.71 17.23 15.86
CA THR A 68 7.84 18.22 16.52
C THR A 68 7.22 17.73 17.83
N GLY A 69 7.12 16.41 18.00
CA GLY A 69 6.44 15.77 19.12
C GLY A 69 7.36 14.86 19.94
N ASP A 70 6.93 13.61 20.13
CA ASP A 70 7.56 12.64 21.02
C ASP A 70 7.58 11.21 20.43
N TRP A 71 7.84 10.22 21.27
CA TRP A 71 7.96 8.81 20.89
C TRP A 71 6.62 8.07 20.81
N THR A 72 5.48 8.75 20.89
CA THR A 72 4.15 8.10 20.86
C THR A 72 3.94 7.29 19.59
N TYR A 73 4.49 7.74 18.44
CA TYR A 73 4.43 7.00 17.19
C TYR A 73 5.12 5.61 17.29
N LEU A 74 6.14 5.46 18.13
CA LEU A 74 6.82 4.18 18.34
C LEU A 74 5.89 3.14 18.97
N GLN A 75 4.94 3.57 19.80
CA GLN A 75 3.93 2.66 20.40
C GLN A 75 3.06 2.02 19.33
N PHE A 76 2.67 2.78 18.30
CA PHE A 76 1.95 2.25 17.15
C PHE A 76 2.79 1.21 16.39
N LEU A 77 4.08 1.49 16.17
CA LEU A 77 4.99 0.56 15.49
C LEU A 77 5.09 -0.77 16.25
N ILE A 78 5.33 -0.72 17.57
CA ILE A 78 5.43 -1.91 18.42
C ILE A 78 4.09 -2.67 18.45
N GLY A 79 2.97 -1.96 18.64
CA GLY A 79 1.63 -2.55 18.64
C GLY A 79 1.31 -3.25 17.32
N SER A 80 1.74 -2.67 16.20
CA SER A 80 1.55 -3.27 14.87
C SER A 80 2.35 -4.57 14.69
N ILE A 81 3.57 -4.65 15.23
CA ILE A 81 4.39 -5.89 15.22
C ILE A 81 3.69 -6.97 16.05
N VAL A 82 3.27 -6.65 17.27
CA VAL A 82 2.56 -7.59 18.14
C VAL A 82 1.26 -8.07 17.48
N GLY A 83 0.47 -7.16 16.91
CA GLY A 83 -0.75 -7.49 16.18
C GLY A 83 -0.51 -8.46 15.01
N ARG A 84 0.57 -8.26 14.24
CA ARG A 84 0.94 -9.17 13.15
C ARG A 84 1.33 -10.55 13.64
N LEU A 85 2.07 -10.65 14.76
CA LEU A 85 2.41 -11.95 15.36
C LEU A 85 1.15 -12.71 15.81
N LEU A 86 0.17 -12.01 16.37
CA LEU A 86 -1.12 -12.61 16.75
C LEU A 86 -1.90 -13.08 15.52
N ILE A 87 -1.99 -12.25 14.48
CA ILE A 87 -2.67 -12.63 13.22
C ILE A 87 -1.98 -13.81 12.55
N ALA A 88 -0.64 -13.80 12.47
CA ALA A 88 0.14 -14.86 11.87
C ALA A 88 -0.04 -16.20 12.60
N THR A 89 -0.10 -16.18 13.93
CA THR A 89 -0.24 -17.41 14.73
C THR A 89 -1.67 -17.94 14.76
N TRP A 90 -2.68 -17.07 14.81
CA TRP A 90 -4.08 -17.51 15.00
C TRP A 90 -4.86 -17.68 13.69
N LEU A 91 -4.64 -16.81 12.71
CA LEU A 91 -5.48 -16.72 11.52
C LEU A 91 -4.81 -17.32 10.28
N LEU A 92 -3.50 -17.13 10.10
CA LEU A 92 -2.81 -17.53 8.86
C LEU A 92 -3.01 -19.02 8.54
N GLY A 93 -2.90 -19.89 9.54
CA GLY A 93 -3.15 -21.33 9.38
C GLY A 93 -4.56 -21.68 8.89
N GLN A 94 -5.57 -20.88 9.25
CA GLN A 94 -6.95 -21.09 8.78
C GLN A 94 -7.10 -20.68 7.32
N TYR A 95 -6.47 -19.59 6.90
CA TYR A 95 -6.50 -19.13 5.50
C TYR A 95 -5.91 -20.17 4.55
N PHE A 96 -4.79 -20.80 4.92
CA PHE A 96 -4.21 -21.87 4.12
C PHE A 96 -5.04 -23.15 4.12
N LYS A 97 -5.57 -23.58 5.28
CA LYS A 97 -6.39 -24.81 5.39
C LYS A 97 -7.70 -24.73 4.61
N LEU A 98 -8.35 -23.57 4.62
CA LEU A 98 -9.64 -23.34 3.96
C LEU A 98 -9.48 -22.84 2.52
N GLU A 99 -8.23 -22.77 2.02
CA GLU A 99 -7.88 -22.28 0.69
C GLU A 99 -8.50 -20.92 0.33
N LEU A 100 -8.63 -20.04 1.32
CA LEU A 100 -9.33 -18.77 1.17
C LEU A 100 -8.47 -17.78 0.40
N VAL A 101 -9.06 -17.17 -0.63
CA VAL A 101 -8.40 -16.15 -1.47
C VAL A 101 -8.50 -14.74 -0.86
N THR A 102 -9.54 -14.49 -0.05
CA THR A 102 -9.81 -13.16 0.53
C THR A 102 -9.94 -13.23 2.05
N VAL A 103 -9.58 -12.13 2.73
CA VAL A 103 -9.78 -11.97 4.18
C VAL A 103 -11.25 -12.18 4.57
N TYR A 104 -12.18 -11.65 3.77
CA TYR A 104 -13.62 -11.79 4.02
C TYR A 104 -14.15 -13.21 3.80
N GLY A 105 -13.42 -14.05 3.06
CA GLY A 105 -13.77 -15.47 2.89
C GLY A 105 -13.88 -16.20 4.23
N LEU A 106 -13.06 -15.82 5.21
CA LEU A 106 -13.14 -16.39 6.56
C LEU A 106 -14.44 -16.00 7.28
N LEU A 107 -14.92 -14.76 7.08
CA LEU A 107 -16.23 -14.32 7.58
C LEU A 107 -17.36 -15.11 6.92
N GLY A 108 -17.24 -15.40 5.63
CA GLY A 108 -18.19 -16.23 4.89
C GLY A 108 -18.26 -17.65 5.43
N HIS A 109 -17.10 -18.26 5.65
CA HIS A 109 -17.01 -19.60 6.22
C HIS A 109 -17.58 -19.66 7.65
N ARG A 110 -17.32 -18.65 8.49
CA ARG A 110 -17.74 -18.66 9.90
C ARG A 110 -19.17 -18.20 10.15
N PHE A 111 -19.65 -17.21 9.40
CA PHE A 111 -20.90 -16.47 9.66
C PHE A 111 -21.84 -16.41 8.45
N GLY A 112 -21.46 -17.06 7.34
CA GLY A 112 -22.26 -17.13 6.12
C GLY A 112 -22.02 -15.98 5.14
N LEU A 113 -22.58 -16.16 3.94
CA LEU A 113 -22.32 -15.30 2.78
C LEU A 113 -22.70 -13.83 2.99
N ARG A 114 -23.71 -13.54 3.82
CA ARG A 114 -24.12 -12.16 4.15
C ARG A 114 -22.99 -11.41 4.86
N SER A 115 -22.30 -12.06 5.80
CA SER A 115 -21.19 -11.45 6.53
C SER A 115 -19.99 -11.21 5.62
N GLN A 116 -19.68 -12.14 4.71
CA GLN A 116 -18.61 -11.98 3.72
C GLN A 116 -18.86 -10.78 2.80
N ARG A 117 -20.07 -10.68 2.22
CA ARG A 117 -20.43 -9.58 1.33
C ARG A 117 -20.43 -8.23 2.06
N ALA A 118 -21.00 -8.18 3.26
CA ALA A 118 -21.01 -6.97 4.06
C ALA A 118 -19.58 -6.51 4.43
N GLY A 119 -18.70 -7.44 4.81
CA GLY A 119 -17.29 -7.14 5.09
C GLY A 119 -16.55 -6.60 3.86
N GLY A 120 -16.67 -7.29 2.72
CA GLY A 120 -16.02 -6.87 1.48
C GLY A 120 -16.51 -5.52 0.97
N ILE A 121 -17.82 -5.27 0.97
CA ILE A 121 -18.40 -3.98 0.54
C ILE A 121 -17.93 -2.85 1.44
N ARG A 122 -17.94 -3.05 2.76
CA ARG A 122 -17.48 -2.03 3.72
C ARG A 122 -16.02 -1.68 3.51
N ALA A 123 -15.18 -2.67 3.25
CA ALA A 123 -13.78 -2.43 2.94
C ALA A 123 -13.64 -1.57 1.70
N VAL A 124 -14.20 -1.96 0.56
CA VAL A 124 -14.11 -1.16 -0.69
C VAL A 124 -14.58 0.28 -0.47
N ILE A 125 -15.72 0.48 0.20
CA ILE A 125 -16.23 1.83 0.48
C ILE A 125 -15.24 2.63 1.34
N TRP A 126 -14.75 2.05 2.44
CA TRP A 126 -13.94 2.79 3.40
C TRP A 126 -12.48 2.96 2.96
N THR A 127 -11.83 1.87 2.53
CA THR A 127 -10.40 1.84 2.22
C THR A 127 -10.09 2.24 0.80
N ASP A 128 -11.00 2.05 -0.15
CA ASP A 128 -10.68 2.31 -1.55
C ASP A 128 -11.32 3.61 -2.00
N VAL A 129 -12.62 3.79 -1.75
CA VAL A 129 -13.35 4.98 -2.19
C VAL A 129 -13.07 6.19 -1.30
N LEU A 130 -13.31 6.08 0.01
CA LEU A 130 -13.16 7.22 0.91
C LEU A 130 -11.68 7.63 1.08
N GLN A 131 -10.81 6.68 1.39
CA GLN A 131 -9.38 6.95 1.49
C GLN A 131 -8.79 7.44 0.16
N GLY A 132 -9.20 6.86 -0.98
CA GLY A 132 -8.82 7.36 -2.30
C GLY A 132 -9.25 8.81 -2.52
N GLY A 133 -10.48 9.16 -2.12
CA GLY A 133 -10.97 10.54 -2.12
C GLY A 133 -10.13 11.49 -1.27
N VAL A 134 -9.76 11.08 -0.05
CA VAL A 134 -8.88 11.85 0.83
C VAL A 134 -7.51 12.10 0.17
N PHE A 135 -6.92 11.08 -0.45
CA PHE A 135 -5.64 11.23 -1.15
C PHE A 135 -5.74 12.14 -2.39
N LEU A 136 -6.84 12.07 -3.14
CA LEU A 136 -7.06 12.99 -4.26
C LEU A 136 -7.17 14.44 -3.79
N VAL A 137 -7.94 14.70 -2.73
CA VAL A 137 -8.07 16.06 -2.15
C VAL A 137 -6.73 16.55 -1.61
N ALA A 138 -5.99 15.72 -0.90
CA ALA A 138 -4.65 16.06 -0.40
C ALA A 138 -3.69 16.39 -1.55
N GLY A 139 -3.67 15.56 -2.61
CA GLY A 139 -2.85 15.79 -3.80
C GLY A 139 -3.19 17.10 -4.52
N LEU A 140 -4.49 17.37 -4.73
CA LEU A 140 -4.94 18.64 -5.32
C LEU A 140 -4.56 19.85 -4.46
N THR A 141 -4.66 19.73 -3.14
CA THR A 141 -4.28 20.81 -2.21
C THR A 141 -2.78 21.10 -2.30
N VAL A 142 -1.95 20.06 -2.33
CA VAL A 142 -0.49 20.22 -2.51
C VAL A 142 -0.17 20.90 -3.85
N LEU A 143 -0.81 20.47 -4.95
CA LEU A 143 -0.63 21.10 -6.25
C LEU A 143 -1.07 22.57 -6.24
N ALA A 144 -2.19 22.89 -5.60
CA ALA A 144 -2.68 24.26 -5.48
C ALA A 144 -1.71 25.15 -4.66
N VAL A 145 -1.16 24.61 -3.56
CA VAL A 145 -0.15 25.31 -2.76
C VAL A 145 1.11 25.54 -3.58
N ILE A 146 1.63 24.53 -4.28
CA ILE A 146 2.82 24.65 -5.12
C ILE A 146 2.57 25.67 -6.25
N ALA A 147 1.43 25.60 -6.94
CA ALA A 147 1.07 26.56 -7.98
C ALA A 147 0.94 27.99 -7.43
N GLY A 148 0.37 28.16 -6.24
CA GLY A 148 0.26 29.45 -5.55
C GLY A 148 1.61 30.03 -5.11
N HIS A 149 2.60 29.19 -4.80
CA HIS A 149 3.98 29.61 -4.48
C HIS A 149 4.85 29.79 -5.74
N LEU A 150 4.49 29.16 -6.86
CA LEU A 150 5.11 29.34 -8.18
C LEU A 150 4.61 30.59 -8.90
N ALA A 151 3.37 31.01 -8.66
CA ALA A 151 2.77 32.18 -9.32
C ALA A 151 3.55 33.52 -9.08
N PRO A 152 4.19 33.77 -7.93
CA PRO A 152 5.06 34.94 -7.74
C PRO A 152 6.50 34.75 -8.26
N ALA A 153 6.99 33.51 -8.41
CA ALA A 153 8.41 33.22 -8.64
C ALA A 153 8.75 32.67 -10.04
N GLY A 154 7.73 32.29 -10.83
CA GLY A 154 7.88 31.72 -12.17
C GLY A 154 8.48 30.31 -12.18
N LEU A 155 8.35 29.62 -13.33
CA LEU A 155 8.89 28.27 -13.57
C LEU A 155 10.41 28.17 -13.42
N SER A 156 11.12 29.30 -13.39
CA SER A 156 12.56 29.40 -13.10
C SER A 156 12.94 29.10 -11.66
N ALA A 157 11.98 29.05 -10.73
CA ALA A 157 12.25 28.73 -9.32
C ALA A 157 12.30 27.20 -9.04
N VAL A 158 11.88 26.37 -10.01
CA VAL A 158 11.77 24.91 -9.86
C VAL A 158 12.76 24.14 -10.75
N VAL A 159 13.46 24.81 -11.67
CA VAL A 159 14.51 24.21 -12.52
C VAL A 159 15.88 24.70 -12.09
#